data_AF-A0A523WXG5-F1
#
_entry.id   AF-A0A523WXG5-F1
#
_cell.length_a   1.000
_cell.length_b   1.000
_cell.length_c   1.000
_cell.angle_alpha   90.00
_cell.angle_beta   90.00
_cell.angle_gamma   90.00
#
_symmetry.space_group_name_H-M   'P 1'
#
loop_
_entity.id
_entity.type
_entity.pdbx_description
1 polymer ?
#
loop_
_entity_poly.entity_id
_entity_poly.type
_entity_poly.pdbx_seq_one_letter_code
_entity_poly.pdbx_strand_id
1 'polypeptide(L)'
;EKLGFTQVGWDLSEPKWRGRWYEKQLDPSRPYEMVRIGDLVDGMRGVDVEGEVLEKGMARSVRSRKRRWETLTVANAAIGDASGRVVLVLWNEQIRQVKEGDRVRVENGYVSSYRGITQLNVSRAGRRIILI
;
A
#
# COMPACT_ATOMS: atom_id res chain seq x y z
N GLU A 1 -18.86 12.76 -4.11
CA GLU A 1 -18.25 11.43 -3.83
C GLU A 1 -16.74 11.46 -4.03
N LYS A 2 -16.02 10.50 -3.44
CA LYS A 2 -14.73 10.04 -3.99
C LYS A 2 -15.03 8.85 -4.89
N LEU A 3 -14.41 8.80 -6.07
CA LEU A 3 -14.49 7.68 -7.02
C LEU A 3 -14.60 6.31 -6.30
N GLY A 4 -15.77 5.67 -6.41
CA GLY A 4 -16.03 4.31 -5.92
C GLY A 4 -16.52 4.16 -4.46
N PHE A 5 -16.88 5.24 -3.76
CA PHE A 5 -17.34 5.16 -2.36
C PHE A 5 -18.66 5.91 -2.14
N THR A 6 -19.67 5.22 -1.58
CA THR A 6 -20.92 5.82 -1.07
C THR A 6 -20.92 5.78 0.46
N GLN A 7 -21.33 6.90 1.08
CA GLN A 7 -21.47 7.01 2.55
C GLN A 7 -22.75 6.29 3.00
N VAL A 8 -22.63 5.20 3.76
CA VAL A 8 -23.75 4.27 4.05
C VAL A 8 -24.35 4.33 5.46
N GLY A 9 -23.91 5.26 6.33
CA GLY A 9 -24.63 5.57 7.58
C GLY A 9 -23.87 5.22 8.87
N TRP A 10 -24.60 5.17 9.99
CA TRP A 10 -24.07 5.03 11.35
C TRP A 10 -24.36 3.63 11.92
N ASP A 11 -23.39 3.04 12.60
CA ASP A 11 -23.62 1.95 13.55
C ASP A 11 -23.74 2.55 14.97
N LEU A 12 -24.78 2.17 15.70
CA LEU A 12 -25.05 2.60 17.08
C LEU A 12 -24.74 1.49 18.11
N SER A 13 -24.19 0.35 17.69
CA SER A 13 -23.99 -0.81 18.56
C SER A 13 -22.72 -0.76 19.42
N GLU A 14 -21.75 0.11 19.10
CA GLU A 14 -20.52 0.24 19.88
C GLU A 14 -20.21 1.70 20.30
N PRO A 15 -20.34 2.06 21.59
CA PRO A 15 -20.33 3.46 22.03
C PRO A 15 -18.93 4.12 22.11
N LYS A 16 -17.85 3.48 21.65
CA LYS A 16 -16.47 3.99 21.87
C LYS A 16 -15.61 4.24 20.63
N TRP A 17 -16.11 4.10 19.41
CA TRP A 17 -15.34 4.42 18.20
C TRP A 17 -16.12 5.25 17.19
N ARG A 18 -15.67 6.49 16.93
CA ARG A 18 -16.18 7.36 15.86
C ARG A 18 -15.25 7.33 14.65
N GLY A 19 -15.21 6.20 13.95
CA GLY A 19 -14.59 6.07 12.63
C GLY A 19 -15.65 6.11 11.54
N ARG A 20 -15.46 6.94 10.50
CA ARG A 20 -16.31 6.89 9.28
C ARG A 20 -15.91 5.66 8.46
N TRP A 21 -16.82 4.71 8.25
CA TRP A 21 -16.58 3.55 7.39
C TRP A 21 -17.04 3.86 5.95
N TYR A 22 -16.28 3.38 4.97
CA TYR A 22 -16.57 3.52 3.55
C TYR A 22 -16.74 2.12 2.95
N GLU A 23 -17.93 1.80 2.44
CA GLU A 23 -18.15 0.58 1.68
C GLU A 23 -17.77 0.83 0.21
N LYS A 24 -16.84 0.03 -0.32
CA LYS A 24 -16.37 0.11 -1.71
C LYS A 24 -17.37 -0.62 -2.58
N GLN A 25 -18.09 0.11 -3.44
CA GLN A 25 -18.99 -0.51 -4.41
C GLN A 25 -18.13 -1.17 -5.50
N LEU A 26 -18.09 -2.50 -5.47
CA LEU A 26 -17.64 -3.36 -6.55
C LEU A 26 -18.60 -3.19 -7.73
N ASP A 27 -18.16 -2.61 -8.85
CA ASP A 27 -18.90 -2.70 -10.10
C ASP A 27 -19.04 -4.20 -10.46
N PRO A 28 -20.26 -4.77 -10.54
CA PRO A 28 -20.43 -6.18 -10.85
C PRO A 28 -19.84 -6.60 -12.21
N SER A 29 -19.62 -5.65 -13.11
CA SER A 29 -18.95 -5.86 -14.42
C SER A 29 -17.42 -5.73 -14.35
N ARG A 30 -16.88 -5.24 -13.23
CA ARG A 30 -15.45 -5.15 -12.92
C ARG A 30 -15.23 -5.52 -11.45
N PRO A 31 -15.23 -6.82 -11.10
CA PRO A 31 -14.88 -7.21 -9.75
C PRO A 31 -13.51 -6.60 -9.40
N TYR A 32 -13.44 -5.98 -8.24
CA TYR A 32 -12.20 -5.45 -7.71
C TYR A 32 -11.34 -6.65 -7.34
N GLU A 33 -10.43 -6.98 -8.22
CA GLU A 33 -9.50 -8.09 -8.03
C GLU A 33 -8.24 -7.58 -7.36
N MET A 34 -7.93 -8.21 -6.23
CA MET A 34 -6.65 -8.03 -5.57
C MET A 34 -5.60 -8.83 -6.32
N VAL A 35 -4.52 -8.16 -6.70
CA VAL A 35 -3.42 -8.81 -7.41
C VAL A 35 -2.60 -9.58 -6.39
N ARG A 36 -2.32 -10.86 -6.69
CA ARG A 36 -1.45 -11.70 -5.87
C ARG A 36 0.00 -11.22 -6.01
N ILE A 37 0.78 -11.30 -4.93
CA ILE A 37 2.14 -10.75 -4.93
C ILE A 37 3.05 -11.41 -5.98
N GLY A 38 2.91 -12.72 -6.19
CA GLY A 38 3.68 -13.49 -7.17
C GLY A 38 3.37 -13.13 -8.63
N ASP A 39 2.23 -12.48 -8.89
CA ASP A 39 1.83 -12.07 -10.23
C ASP A 39 2.26 -10.62 -10.56
N LEU A 40 2.97 -9.95 -9.66
CA LEU A 40 3.43 -8.58 -9.87
C LEU A 40 4.59 -8.53 -10.89
N VAL A 41 4.37 -7.79 -11.97
CA VAL A 41 5.34 -7.60 -13.05
C VAL A 41 5.70 -6.12 -13.19
N ASP A 42 6.96 -5.85 -13.58
CA ASP A 42 7.44 -4.50 -13.86
C ASP A 42 6.50 -3.73 -14.79
N GLY A 43 6.24 -2.46 -14.45
CA GLY A 43 5.40 -1.58 -15.26
C GLY A 43 3.91 -1.62 -14.93
N MET A 44 3.44 -2.57 -14.11
CA MET A 44 2.04 -2.58 -13.63
C MET A 44 1.74 -1.33 -12.79
N ARG A 45 0.51 -0.80 -12.93
CA ARG A 45 0.03 0.41 -12.25
C ARG A 45 -1.42 0.24 -11.81
N GLY A 46 -1.82 0.93 -10.76
CA GLY A 46 -3.19 0.83 -10.23
C GLY A 46 -3.47 -0.54 -9.64
N VAL A 47 -2.43 -1.21 -9.13
CA VAL A 47 -2.56 -2.54 -8.52
C VAL A 47 -2.86 -2.40 -7.04
N ASP A 48 -3.77 -3.25 -6.57
CA ASP A 48 -4.12 -3.34 -5.18
C ASP A 48 -3.71 -4.71 -4.68
N VAL A 49 -2.96 -4.75 -3.58
CA VAL A 49 -2.24 -5.93 -3.10
C VAL A 49 -2.38 -6.04 -1.59
N GLU A 50 -2.60 -7.25 -1.08
CA GLU A 50 -2.52 -7.57 0.34
C GLU A 50 -1.37 -8.55 0.60
N GLY A 51 -0.71 -8.40 1.74
CA GLY A 51 0.35 -9.31 2.15
C GLY A 51 0.78 -9.08 3.60
N GLU A 52 1.57 -10.01 4.12
CA GLU A 52 2.21 -9.91 5.43
C GLU A 52 3.60 -9.28 5.28
N VAL A 53 3.99 -8.41 6.20
CA VAL A 53 5.33 -7.84 6.27
C VAL A 53 6.26 -8.84 6.92
N LEU A 54 7.09 -9.47 6.11
CA LEU A 54 8.02 -10.51 6.53
C LEU A 54 9.29 -9.93 7.18
N GLU A 55 9.77 -8.81 6.64
CA GLU A 55 10.99 -8.13 7.10
C GLU A 55 10.90 -6.64 6.81
N LYS A 56 11.53 -5.80 7.64
CA LYS A 56 11.64 -4.37 7.42
C LYS A 56 13.06 -3.87 7.70
N GLY A 57 13.71 -3.40 6.64
CA GLY A 57 15.03 -2.80 6.73
C GLY A 57 15.03 -1.43 7.43
N MET A 58 16.23 -1.01 7.84
CA MET A 58 16.45 0.30 8.45
C MET A 58 16.14 1.46 7.50
N ALA A 59 15.59 2.53 8.06
CA ALA A 59 15.37 3.77 7.32
C ALA A 59 16.71 4.43 6.97
N ARG A 60 16.83 4.90 5.72
CA ARG A 60 17.98 5.68 5.25
C ARG A 60 17.54 7.00 4.62
N SER A 61 18.39 8.01 4.72
CA SER A 61 18.16 9.32 4.12
C SER A 61 18.57 9.35 2.66
N VAL A 62 17.76 9.96 1.81
CA VAL A 62 18.05 10.18 0.38
C VAL A 62 17.72 11.62 0.00
N ARG A 63 18.52 12.22 -0.89
CA ARG A 63 18.22 13.55 -1.42
C ARG A 63 17.39 13.44 -2.70
N SER A 64 16.22 14.07 -2.69
CA SER A 64 15.30 14.03 -3.82
C SER A 64 15.64 15.09 -4.87
N ARG A 65 16.14 14.67 -6.03
CA ARG A 65 16.37 15.58 -7.19
C ARG A 65 15.10 16.30 -7.63
N LYS A 66 13.95 15.61 -7.56
CA LYS A 66 12.64 16.14 -7.99
C LYS A 66 12.05 17.14 -6.99
N ARG A 67 12.49 17.14 -5.74
CA ARG A 67 12.00 18.04 -4.68
C ARG A 67 13.09 19.00 -4.20
N ARG A 68 13.79 19.64 -5.13
CA ARG A 68 14.82 20.66 -4.81
C ARG A 68 15.84 20.17 -3.77
N TRP A 69 16.27 18.91 -3.87
CA TRP A 69 17.23 18.28 -2.95
C TRP A 69 16.79 18.15 -1.49
N GLU A 70 15.49 18.15 -1.25
CA GLU A 70 14.88 17.79 0.03
C GLU A 70 15.38 16.41 0.50
N THR A 71 15.69 16.31 1.79
CA THR A 71 16.03 15.05 2.45
C THR A 71 14.75 14.28 2.74
N LEU A 72 14.61 13.11 2.12
CA LEU A 72 13.53 12.16 2.37
C LEU A 72 14.09 10.95 3.09
N THR A 73 13.23 10.22 3.81
CA THR A 73 13.59 8.92 4.38
C THR A 73 12.90 7.81 3.61
N VAL A 74 13.64 6.73 3.37
CA VAL A 74 13.15 5.54 2.68
C VAL A 74 13.55 4.30 3.45
N ALA A 75 12.66 3.32 3.53
CA ALA A 75 12.94 1.98 4.02
C ALA A 75 12.35 0.96 3.05
N ASN A 76 12.99 -0.21 2.95
CA ASN A 76 12.46 -1.34 2.21
C ASN A 76 11.85 -2.33 3.19
N ALA A 77 10.68 -2.85 2.87
CA ALA A 77 10.07 -3.96 3.57
C ALA A 77 9.83 -5.11 2.60
N ALA A 78 10.12 -6.34 3.01
CA ALA A 78 9.69 -7.52 2.27
C ALA A 78 8.25 -7.84 2.68
N ILE A 79 7.34 -7.89 1.71
CA ILE A 79 5.98 -8.37 1.94
C ILE A 79 5.73 -9.65 1.14
N GLY A 80 4.89 -10.53 1.65
CA GLY A 80 4.57 -11.79 0.98
C GLY A 80 3.16 -12.31 1.23
N ASP A 81 2.74 -13.19 0.34
CA ASP A 81 1.52 -13.99 0.45
C ASP A 81 1.84 -15.44 0.02
N ALA A 82 0.81 -16.28 -0.16
CA ALA A 82 1.00 -17.66 -0.61
C ALA A 82 1.58 -17.79 -2.04
N SER A 83 1.53 -16.74 -2.85
CA SER A 83 1.97 -16.74 -4.25
C SER A 83 3.40 -16.24 -4.43
N GLY A 84 3.91 -15.40 -3.54
CA GLY A 84 5.26 -14.86 -3.69
C GLY A 84 5.65 -13.78 -2.68
N ARG A 85 6.75 -13.09 -2.99
CA ARG A 85 7.33 -12.02 -2.17
C ARG A 85 7.73 -10.83 -3.05
N VAL A 86 7.56 -9.61 -2.56
CA VAL A 86 7.97 -8.38 -3.24
C VAL A 86 8.55 -7.37 -2.23
N VAL A 87 9.42 -6.48 -2.73
CA VAL A 87 9.93 -5.36 -1.94
C VAL A 87 8.94 -4.21 -1.98
N LEU A 88 8.34 -3.88 -0.83
CA LEU A 88 7.56 -2.67 -0.63
C LEU A 88 8.48 -1.50 -0.25
N VAL A 89 8.41 -0.41 -1.01
CA VAL A 89 9.19 0.81 -0.75
C VAL A 89 8.36 1.79 0.09
N LEU A 90 8.82 2.01 1.33
CA LEU A 90 8.17 2.89 2.31
C LEU A 90 8.88 4.24 2.37
N TRP A 91 8.11 5.32 2.28
CA TRP A 91 8.62 6.69 2.36
C TRP A 91 8.13 7.42 3.61
N ASN A 92 9.03 8.17 4.26
CA ASN A 92 8.70 9.09 5.35
C ASN A 92 7.80 8.47 6.43
N GLU A 93 6.58 8.97 6.64
CA GLU A 93 5.69 8.51 7.69
C GLU A 93 5.23 7.05 7.49
N GLN A 94 5.22 6.54 6.25
CA GLN A 94 4.86 5.15 5.94
C GLN A 94 5.79 4.16 6.66
N ILE A 95 7.06 4.56 6.86
CA ILE A 95 8.04 3.75 7.58
C ILE A 95 7.58 3.51 9.01
N ARG A 96 6.88 4.45 9.65
CA ARG A 96 6.42 4.30 11.04
C ARG A 96 5.07 3.58 11.14
N GLN A 97 4.31 3.52 10.05
CA GLN A 97 2.99 2.90 10.01
C GLN A 97 3.02 1.38 9.93
N VAL A 98 4.16 0.82 9.51
CA VAL A 98 4.29 -0.62 9.21
C VAL A 98 5.38 -1.24 10.07
N LYS A 99 5.13 -2.42 10.61
CA LYS A 99 6.06 -3.25 11.38
C LYS A 99 6.13 -4.66 10.79
N GLU A 100 7.17 -5.39 11.16
CA GLU A 100 7.27 -6.82 10.84
C GLU A 100 6.13 -7.57 11.53
N GLY A 101 5.55 -8.54 10.82
CA GLY A 101 4.36 -9.29 11.22
C GLY A 101 3.03 -8.59 10.93
N ASP A 102 3.01 -7.32 10.51
CA ASP A 102 1.77 -6.63 10.16
C ASP A 102 1.21 -7.18 8.84
N ARG A 103 -0.11 -7.31 8.76
CA ARG A 103 -0.81 -7.54 7.49
C ARG A 103 -1.17 -6.18 6.89
N VAL A 104 -0.71 -5.95 5.66
CA VAL A 104 -0.84 -4.66 4.97
C VAL A 104 -1.62 -4.80 3.68
N ARG A 105 -2.41 -3.78 3.38
CA ARG A 105 -3.00 -3.55 2.05
C ARG A 105 -2.40 -2.31 1.42
N VAL A 106 -1.90 -2.46 0.20
CA VAL A 106 -1.40 -1.37 -0.64
C VAL A 106 -2.42 -1.10 -1.72
N GLU A 107 -2.96 0.13 -1.75
CA GLU A 107 -3.94 0.54 -2.77
C GLU A 107 -3.31 1.49 -3.80
N ASN A 108 -3.72 1.32 -5.06
CA ASN A 108 -3.30 2.07 -6.22
C ASN A 108 -1.77 2.14 -6.31
N GLY A 109 -1.13 0.99 -6.10
CA GLY A 109 0.31 0.81 -6.17
C GLY A 109 0.81 0.82 -7.62
N TYR A 110 2.13 0.91 -7.77
CA TYR A 110 2.78 0.65 -9.04
C TYR A 110 4.01 -0.22 -8.82
N VAL A 111 4.29 -1.05 -9.80
CA VAL A 111 5.42 -1.97 -9.81
C VAL A 111 6.52 -1.36 -10.67
N SER A 112 7.73 -1.33 -10.13
CA SER A 112 8.92 -0.86 -10.83
C SER A 112 10.12 -1.71 -10.44
N SER A 113 11.11 -1.82 -11.32
CA SER A 113 12.33 -2.56 -11.04
C SER A 113 13.47 -1.61 -10.69
N TYR A 114 14.23 -1.95 -9.66
CA TYR A 114 15.46 -1.26 -9.31
C TYR A 114 16.59 -2.27 -9.20
N ARG A 115 17.61 -2.13 -10.06
CA ARG A 115 18.75 -3.06 -10.13
C ARG A 115 18.33 -4.53 -10.27
N GLY A 116 17.31 -4.80 -11.10
CA GLY A 116 16.80 -6.14 -11.34
C GLY A 116 15.86 -6.69 -10.26
N ILE A 117 15.54 -5.91 -9.22
CA ILE A 117 14.62 -6.31 -8.16
C ILE A 117 13.27 -5.61 -8.37
N THR A 118 12.20 -6.41 -8.46
CA THR A 118 10.82 -5.92 -8.53
C THR A 118 10.43 -5.24 -7.21
N GLN A 119 9.89 -4.03 -7.31
CA GLN A 119 9.49 -3.21 -6.17
C GLN A 119 8.04 -2.74 -6.32
N LEU A 120 7.26 -2.94 -5.27
CA LEU A 120 5.96 -2.34 -5.09
C LEU A 120 6.11 -0.97 -4.45
N ASN A 121 5.53 0.05 -5.07
CA ASN A 121 5.57 1.42 -4.59
C ASN A 121 4.14 1.95 -4.41
N VAL A 122 3.96 2.76 -3.39
CA VAL A 122 2.70 3.46 -3.14
C VAL A 122 2.61 4.69 -4.05
N SER A 123 1.54 4.82 -4.85
CA SER A 123 1.40 5.99 -5.71
C SER A 123 1.14 7.26 -4.90
N ARG A 124 1.46 8.42 -5.47
CA ARG A 124 1.19 9.74 -4.85
C ARG A 124 -0.31 9.97 -4.59
N ALA A 125 -1.17 9.35 -5.41
CA ALA A 125 -2.62 9.43 -5.30
C ALA A 125 -3.19 8.39 -4.32
N GLY A 126 -2.61 7.18 -4.29
CA GLY A 126 -2.98 6.07 -3.41
C GLY A 126 -2.17 6.02 -2.12
N ARG A 127 -2.07 7.14 -1.39
CA ARG A 127 -1.19 7.31 -0.21
C ARG A 127 -1.60 6.46 1.01
N ARG A 128 -2.23 5.29 0.83
CA ARG A 128 -2.81 4.45 1.89
C ARG A 128 -2.14 3.09 1.89
N ILE A 129 -1.39 2.85 2.96
CA ILE A 129 -1.12 1.50 3.45
C ILE A 129 -2.11 1.32 4.61
N ILE A 130 -2.92 0.27 4.56
CA ILE A 130 -3.92 -0.02 5.58
C ILE A 130 -3.45 -1.27 6.34
N LEU A 131 -3.40 -1.18 7.66
CA LEU A 131 -3.23 -2.34 8.53
C LEU A 131 -4.59 -3.02 8.66
N ILE A 132 -4.63 -4.33 8.39
CA ILE A 132 -5.86 -5.13 8.34
C ILE A 132 -5.77 -6.37 9.24
#